data_AF-A0A9E4HFP8-F1
#
_entry.id   AF-A0A9E4HFP8-F1
#
_cell.length_a   1.000
_cell.length_b   1.000
_cell.length_c   1.000
_cell.angle_alpha   90.00
_cell.angle_beta   90.00
_cell.angle_gamma   90.00
#
_symmetry.space_group_name_H-M   'P 1'
#
loop_
_entity.id
_entity.type
_entity.pdbx_description
1 polymer ?
#
loop_
_entity_poly.entity_id
_entity_poly.type
_entity_poly.pdbx_seq_one_letter_code
_entity_poly.pdbx_strand_id
1 'polypeptide(L)' 'MLSPFVRSGCYQVWIGAGSGSQSVLDAMDRQVKVEQVRTMIRLCKKRGLETRTFIMLGYPGET' A
#
# COMPACT_ATOMS: atom_id res chain seq x y z
N MET A 1 9.14 13.29 4.53
CA MET A 1 9.49 11.91 4.15
C MET A 1 9.42 11.65 2.64
N LEU A 2 8.36 12.03 1.91
CA LEU A 2 8.27 11.78 0.45
C LEU A 2 8.96 12.81 -0.47
N SER A 3 9.34 13.98 0.06
CA SER A 3 9.98 15.03 -0.73
C SER A 3 11.32 14.66 -1.37
N PRO A 4 12.20 13.82 -0.78
CA PRO A 4 13.44 13.41 -1.45
C PRO A 4 13.18 12.57 -2.70
N PHE A 5 12.20 11.66 -2.67
CA PHE A 5 11.84 10.83 -3.84
C PHE A 5 11.30 11.67 -4.99
N VAL A 6 10.40 12.62 -4.69
CA VAL A 6 9.89 13.54 -5.72
C VAL A 6 11.04 14.38 -6.30
N ARG A 7 11.95 14.87 -5.45
CA ARG A 7 13.12 15.65 -5.89
C ARG A 7 14.15 14.83 -6.68
N SER A 8 14.22 13.52 -6.46
CA SER A 8 15.14 12.64 -7.18
C SER A 8 14.61 12.20 -8.55
N GLY A 9 13.45 12.70 -8.98
CA GLY A 9 12.81 12.29 -10.24
C GLY A 9 12.08 10.95 -10.16
N CYS A 10 11.77 10.45 -8.95
CA CYS A 10 10.91 9.29 -8.81
C CYS A 10 9.51 9.61 -9.36
N TYR A 11 9.05 8.80 -10.30
CA TYR A 11 7.72 8.96 -10.93
C TYR A 11 6.71 7.93 -10.45
N GLN A 12 7.16 6.80 -9.88
CA GLN A 12 6.30 5.69 -9.47
C GLN A 12 6.77 5.02 -8.16
N VAL A 13 5.81 4.67 -7.32
CA VAL A 13 6.00 3.88 -6.10
C VAL A 13 5.05 2.68 -6.05
N TRP A 14 5.59 1.54 -5.62
CA TRP A 14 4.83 0.32 -5.36
C TRP A 14 4.72 0.12 -3.85
N ILE A 15 3.50 0.02 -3.36
CA ILE A 15 3.19 -0.20 -1.95
C ILE A 15 2.70 -1.63 -1.80
N GLY A 16 3.37 -2.44 -0.98
CA GLY A 16 2.89 -3.80 -0.71
C GLY A 16 1.71 -3.78 0.25
N ALA A 17 0.47 -3.70 -0.25
CA ALA A 17 -0.73 -3.80 0.59
C ALA A 17 -1.02 -5.23 1.04
N GLY A 18 -0.93 -6.21 0.15
CA GLY A 18 -1.22 -7.61 0.45
C GLY A 18 -2.72 -7.92 0.43
N SER A 19 -3.53 -7.22 1.22
CA SER A 19 -5.00 -7.28 1.16
C SER A 19 -5.61 -5.93 1.53
N GLY A 20 -6.84 -5.69 1.07
CA GLY A 20 -7.68 -4.57 1.51
C GLY A 20 -8.45 -4.84 2.81
N SER A 21 -8.44 -6.10 3.29
CA SER A 21 -9.12 -6.50 4.52
C SER A 21 -8.14 -6.66 5.67
N GLN A 22 -8.44 -6.05 6.82
CA GLN A 22 -7.60 -6.19 8.01
C GLN A 22 -7.59 -7.63 8.52
N SER A 23 -8.73 -8.34 8.47
CA SER A 23 -8.81 -9.73 8.93
C SER A 23 -7.91 -10.66 8.08
N VAL A 24 -7.85 -10.42 6.77
CA VAL A 24 -6.98 -11.17 5.86
C VAL A 24 -5.51 -10.84 6.12
N LEU A 25 -5.16 -9.57 6.35
CA LEU A 25 -3.80 -9.19 6.74
C LEU A 25 -3.37 -9.81 8.06
N ASP A 26 -4.27 -9.82 9.04
CA ASP A 26 -4.01 -10.42 10.36
C ASP A 26 -3.82 -11.94 10.21
N ALA A 27 -4.62 -12.61 9.35
CA ALA A 27 -4.45 -14.04 9.05
C ALA A 27 -3.15 -14.36 8.30
N MET A 28 -2.66 -13.42 7.47
CA MET A 28 -1.35 -13.48 6.81
C MET A 28 -0.16 -13.17 7.75
N ASP A 29 -0.39 -12.89 9.03
CA ASP A 29 0.61 -12.40 9.99
C ASP A 29 1.34 -11.13 9.51
N ARG A 30 0.60 -10.25 8.81
CA ARG A 30 1.14 -8.99 8.30
C ARG A 30 1.01 -7.90 9.35
N GLN A 31 2.14 -7.37 9.80
CA GLN A 31 2.21 -6.29 10.78
C GLN A 31 1.93 -4.91 10.15
N VAL A 32 0.83 -4.77 9.42
CA VAL A 32 0.42 -3.52 8.77
C VAL A 32 -1.07 -3.29 8.93
N LYS A 33 -1.47 -2.03 9.15
CA LYS A 33 -2.89 -1.65 9.15
C LYS A 33 -3.32 -1.18 7.77
N VAL A 34 -4.51 -1.60 7.33
CA VAL A 34 -5.11 -1.18 6.04
C VAL A 34 -5.13 0.35 5.93
N GLU A 35 -5.41 1.04 7.04
CA GLU A 35 -5.45 2.50 7.09
C GLU A 35 -4.10 3.17 6.84
N GLN A 36 -3.00 2.54 7.25
CA GLN A 36 -1.65 3.04 6.97
C GLN A 36 -1.35 2.94 5.46
N VAL A 37 -1.67 1.81 4.86
CA VAL A 37 -1.53 1.60 3.40
C VAL A 37 -2.38 2.60 2.63
N ARG A 38 -3.64 2.78 3.03
CA ARG A 38 -4.58 3.74 2.42
C ARG A 38 -4.06 5.17 2.50
N THR A 39 -3.55 5.55 3.66
CA THR A 39 -2.95 6.87 3.89
C THR A 39 -1.72 7.08 3.01
N MET A 40 -0.84 6.07 2.92
CA MET A 40 0.37 6.15 2.11
C MET A 40 0.04 6.28 0.61
N ILE A 41 -0.94 5.50 0.12
CA ILE A 41 -1.40 5.61 -1.27
C ILE A 41 -1.91 7.02 -1.58
N ARG A 42 -2.77 7.58 -0.72
CA ARG A 42 -3.31 8.94 -0.88
C ARG A 42 -2.22 10.00 -0.86
N LEU A 43 -1.26 9.87 0.04
CA LEU A 43 -0.17 10.82 0.18
C LEU A 43 0.75 10.82 -1.05
N CYS A 44 1.08 9.64 -1.58
CA CYS A 44 1.88 9.50 -2.80
C CYS A 44 1.15 10.11 -4.02
N LYS A 45 -0.13 9.80 -4.20
CA LYS A 45 -0.96 10.39 -5.27
C LYS A 45 -1.03 11.92 -5.17
N LYS A 46 -1.21 12.48 -3.96
CA LYS A 46 -1.24 13.94 -3.73
C LYS A 46 0.08 14.62 -4.11
N ARG A 47 1.19 13.88 -4.13
CA ARG A 47 2.52 14.35 -4.50
C ARG A 47 2.85 14.14 -5.98
N GLY A 48 1.91 13.69 -6.80
CA GLY A 48 2.09 13.45 -8.23
C GLY A 48 2.83 12.15 -8.56
N LEU A 49 2.97 11.23 -7.59
CA LEU A 49 3.59 9.93 -7.83
C LEU A 49 2.54 8.94 -8.35
N GLU A 50 2.86 8.23 -9.43
CA GLU A 50 2.13 7.02 -9.77
C GLU A 50 2.24 6.03 -8.62
N THR A 51 1.10 5.53 -8.15
CA THR A 51 1.07 4.67 -6.97
C THR A 51 0.33 3.39 -7.29
N ARG A 52 1.02 2.27 -7.17
CA ARG A 52 0.50 0.93 -7.44
C ARG A 52 0.64 0.05 -6.20
N THR A 53 -0.15 -1.01 -6.16
CA THR A 53 -0.11 -1.98 -5.07
C THR A 53 -0.31 -3.38 -5.60
N PHE A 54 0.21 -4.36 -4.88
CA PHE A 54 -0.12 -5.76 -5.06
C PHE A 54 -1.19 -6.17 -4.04
N ILE A 55 -2.13 -6.98 -4.51
CA ILE A 55 -3.18 -7.59 -3.69
C ILE A 55 -3.11 -9.10 -3.96
N MET A 56 -3.07 -9.88 -2.90
CA MET A 56 -3.27 -11.32 -2.93
C MET A 56 -4.77 -11.57 -2.86
N LEU A 57 -5.29 -12.32 -3.82
CA LEU A 57 -6.67 -12.77 -3.87
C LEU A 57 -6.73 -14.26 -3.54
N GLY A 58 -7.83 -14.69 -2.93
CA GLY A 58 -8.08 -16.09 -2.59
C GLY A 58 -7.28 -16.59 -1.39
N TYR A 59 -6.93 -15.70 -0.45
CA TYR A 59 -6.29 -16.15 0.79
C TYR A 59 -7.27 -17.03 1.59
N PRO A 60 -6.82 -18.13 2.24
CA PRO A 60 -7.70 -18.95 3.06
C PRO A 60 -8.45 -18.11 4.10
N GLY A 61 -9.79 -18.15 4.05
CA GLY A 61 -10.67 -17.33 4.90
C GLY A 61 -11.10 -15.99 4.30
N GLU A 62 -10.70 -15.67 3.07
CA GLU A 62 -11.25 -14.55 2.30
C GLU A 62 -12.65 -14.92 1.77
N THR A 63 -13.62 -13.99 1.88
CA THR A 63 -15.05 -14.17 1.56
C THR A 63 -15.56 -13.09 0.65
#